data_AF-A0A067BMD1-F1
#
_entry.id   AF-A0A067BMD1-F1
#
_cell.length_a   1.000
_cell.length_b   1.000
_cell.length_c   1.000
_cell.angle_alpha   90.00
_cell.angle_beta   90.00
_cell.angle_gamma   90.00
#
_symmetry.space_group_name_H-M   'P 1'
#
loop_
_entity.id
_entity.type
_entity.pdbx_description
1 polymer ?
#
loop_
_entity_poly.entity_id
_entity_poly.type
_entity_poly.pdbx_seq_one_letter_code
_entity_poly.pdbx_strand_id
1 'polypeptide(L)'
;MSAIRWNPWGVNYAGKEIEQMQFVHRVYLEAMGIEAIDLPPTLQMNATFTAPLYVPTKASFDEHTFVRQMQGVVGLLRQPAEEIISCICGYQKERADRFQFGSAYMNDPRTLLLEEIKEWAMSRLAPASCTTESIERDVEKRKNYITQLQTI
;
A
#
# COMPACT_ATOMS: atom_id res chain seq x y z
N MET A 1 -11.43 13.58 -28.42
CA MET A 1 -11.74 14.73 -27.54
C MET A 1 -11.46 14.31 -26.12
N SER A 2 -10.45 14.93 -25.51
CA SER A 2 -9.89 14.62 -24.20
C SER A 2 -10.88 14.94 -23.08
N ALA A 3 -11.41 13.91 -22.42
CA ALA A 3 -12.03 14.09 -21.11
C ALA A 3 -10.90 14.23 -20.08
N ILE A 4 -10.37 15.45 -19.95
CA ILE A 4 -9.58 15.85 -18.78
C ILE A 4 -10.56 15.85 -17.60
N ARG A 5 -10.66 14.72 -16.89
CA ARG A 5 -11.36 14.66 -15.61
C ARG A 5 -10.37 15.00 -14.51
N TRP A 6 -10.26 16.28 -14.22
CA TRP A 6 -9.95 16.70 -12.87
C TRP A 6 -11.22 16.48 -12.05
N ASN A 7 -11.23 15.52 -11.14
CA ASN A 7 -12.08 15.66 -9.98
C ASN A 7 -11.23 15.60 -8.71
N PRO A 8 -10.82 16.77 -8.17
CA PRO A 8 -10.19 16.84 -6.85
C PRO A 8 -11.15 16.43 -5.71
N TRP A 9 -12.39 16.06 -6.06
CA TRP A 9 -13.52 15.71 -5.19
C TRP A 9 -14.30 14.49 -5.73
N GLY A 10 -13.67 13.68 -6.58
CA GLY A 10 -14.29 12.46 -7.10
C GLY A 10 -14.29 11.44 -6.00
N VAL A 11 -15.36 11.41 -5.20
CA VAL A 11 -15.48 10.45 -4.10
C VAL A 11 -15.30 9.03 -4.62
N ASN A 12 -15.71 8.77 -5.87
CA ASN A 12 -15.80 7.42 -6.41
C ASN A 12 -14.82 7.18 -7.58
N TYR A 13 -14.24 5.99 -7.56
CA TYR A 13 -13.48 5.37 -8.62
C TYR A 13 -14.27 5.21 -9.92
N ALA A 14 -13.56 5.24 -11.05
CA ALA A 14 -14.13 4.77 -12.30
C ALA A 14 -14.03 3.23 -12.39
N GLY A 15 -14.71 2.65 -13.38
CA GLY A 15 -14.86 1.19 -13.49
C GLY A 15 -13.52 0.43 -13.49
N LYS A 16 -12.48 0.99 -14.13
CA LYS A 16 -11.15 0.36 -14.17
C LYS A 16 -10.48 0.32 -12.80
N GLU A 17 -10.56 1.39 -12.02
CA GLU A 17 -10.01 1.43 -10.68
C GLU A 17 -10.81 0.51 -9.73
N ILE A 18 -12.11 0.36 -9.94
CA ILE A 18 -12.95 -0.63 -9.24
C ILE A 18 -12.48 -2.05 -9.56
N GLU A 19 -12.32 -2.41 -10.83
CA GLU A 19 -11.83 -3.72 -11.27
C GLU A 19 -10.42 -4.00 -10.72
N GLN A 20 -9.54 -3.01 -10.74
CA GLN A 20 -8.21 -3.11 -10.15
C GLN A 20 -8.26 -3.36 -8.64
N MET A 21 -9.13 -2.67 -7.89
CA MET A 21 -9.29 -2.93 -6.45
C MET A 21 -9.89 -4.30 -6.17
N GLN A 22 -10.85 -4.76 -6.96
CA GLN A 22 -11.40 -6.11 -6.83
C GLN A 22 -10.31 -7.16 -7.03
N PHE A 23 -9.44 -6.95 -8.02
CA PHE A 23 -8.29 -7.82 -8.24
C PHE A 23 -7.31 -7.78 -7.05
N VAL A 24 -6.92 -6.59 -6.60
CA VAL A 24 -6.06 -6.38 -5.43
C VAL A 24 -6.61 -7.11 -4.21
N HIS A 25 -7.89 -6.93 -3.89
CA HIS A 25 -8.56 -7.61 -2.78
C HIS A 25 -8.51 -9.13 -2.95
N ARG A 26 -8.95 -9.65 -4.09
CA ARG A 26 -8.98 -11.10 -4.33
C ARG A 26 -7.62 -11.73 -4.10
N VAL A 27 -6.57 -11.18 -4.71
CA VAL A 27 -5.21 -11.71 -4.59
C VAL A 27 -4.68 -11.56 -3.17
N TYR A 28 -4.97 -10.45 -2.49
CA TYR A 28 -4.56 -10.25 -1.10
C TYR A 28 -5.22 -11.27 -0.17
N LEU A 29 -6.53 -11.46 -0.28
CA LEU A 29 -7.29 -12.42 0.54
C LEU A 29 -6.78 -13.85 0.32
N GLU A 30 -6.54 -14.23 -0.93
CA GLU A 30 -5.99 -15.54 -1.28
C GLU A 30 -4.58 -15.75 -0.73
N ALA A 31 -3.67 -14.77 -0.93
CA ALA A 31 -2.29 -14.88 -0.49
C ALA A 31 -2.16 -14.85 1.04
N MET A 32 -2.96 -14.04 1.73
CA MET A 32 -2.92 -13.93 3.18
C MET A 32 -3.71 -15.04 3.89
N GLY A 33 -4.69 -15.64 3.21
CA GLY A 33 -5.59 -16.65 3.78
C GLY A 33 -6.52 -16.04 4.83
N ILE A 34 -7.11 -14.88 4.52
CA ILE A 34 -7.98 -14.12 5.43
C ILE A 34 -9.32 -13.81 4.75
N GLU A 35 -10.29 -13.32 5.52
CA GLU A 35 -11.58 -12.86 5.01
C GLU A 35 -11.61 -11.35 4.75
N ALA A 36 -12.60 -10.88 4.00
CA ALA A 36 -12.76 -9.45 3.67
C ALA A 36 -12.89 -8.54 4.89
N ILE A 37 -13.42 -9.07 6.01
CA ILE A 37 -13.53 -8.34 7.29
C ILE A 37 -12.15 -8.04 7.91
N ASP A 38 -11.15 -8.85 7.59
CA ASP A 38 -9.78 -8.74 8.13
C ASP A 38 -8.85 -7.96 7.20
N LEU A 39 -9.38 -7.36 6.11
CA LEU A 39 -8.59 -6.51 5.24
C LEU A 39 -7.97 -5.35 6.03
N PRO A 40 -6.68 -5.03 5.78
CA PRO A 40 -6.02 -3.94 6.46
C PRO A 40 -6.73 -2.61 6.14
N PRO A 41 -6.75 -1.64 7.08
CA PRO A 41 -7.45 -0.37 6.90
C PRO A 41 -7.08 0.37 5.60
N THR A 42 -5.81 0.25 5.19
CA THR A 42 -5.26 0.81 3.95
C THR A 42 -5.92 0.26 2.68
N LEU A 43 -6.47 -0.95 2.71
CA LEU A 43 -7.15 -1.58 1.56
C LEU A 43 -8.67 -1.52 1.65
N GLN A 44 -9.27 -1.07 2.77
CA GLN A 44 -10.72 -1.10 2.92
C GLN A 44 -11.43 -0.14 1.96
N MET A 45 -12.57 -0.57 1.45
CA MET A 45 -13.46 0.19 0.58
C MET A 45 -14.74 0.57 1.33
N ASN A 46 -15.42 1.63 0.87
CA ASN A 46 -16.74 1.98 1.38
C ASN A 46 -17.78 0.88 1.05
N ALA A 47 -18.94 0.94 1.71
CA ALA A 47 -19.98 -0.09 1.60
C ALA A 47 -20.48 -0.34 0.16
N THR A 48 -20.40 0.65 -0.73
CA THR A 48 -20.80 0.53 -2.14
C THR A 48 -19.66 0.11 -3.06
N PHE A 49 -18.46 -0.16 -2.53
CA PHE A 49 -17.25 -0.50 -3.28
C PHE A 49 -16.92 0.53 -4.38
N THR A 50 -17.09 1.80 -4.06
CA THR A 50 -16.86 2.91 -4.99
C THR A 50 -15.64 3.75 -4.61
N ALA A 51 -15.21 3.70 -3.36
CA ALA A 51 -14.12 4.53 -2.86
C ALA A 51 -13.32 3.81 -1.78
N PRO A 52 -11.99 3.96 -1.72
CA PRO A 52 -11.21 3.56 -0.55
C PRO A 52 -11.56 4.43 0.66
N LEU A 53 -11.48 3.82 1.84
CA LEU A 53 -11.62 4.54 3.12
C LEU A 53 -10.32 5.25 3.51
N TYR A 54 -9.17 4.66 3.19
CA TYR A 54 -7.87 5.27 3.41
C TYR A 54 -7.52 6.23 2.26
N VAL A 55 -7.11 7.45 2.63
CA VAL A 55 -6.68 8.49 1.68
C VAL A 55 -5.29 8.96 2.09
N PRO A 56 -4.22 8.50 1.40
CA PRO A 56 -2.87 8.96 1.71
C PRO A 56 -2.73 10.44 1.35
N THR A 57 -1.84 11.11 2.06
CA THR A 57 -1.48 12.50 1.81
C THR A 57 -0.04 12.56 1.33
N LYS A 58 0.43 13.74 0.88
CA LYS A 58 1.86 13.91 0.54
C LYS A 58 2.78 13.58 1.73
N ALA A 59 2.33 13.80 2.97
CA ALA A 59 3.09 13.44 4.16
C ALA A 59 3.21 11.92 4.33
N SER A 60 2.26 11.14 3.82
CA SER A 60 2.34 9.68 3.80
C SER A 60 3.52 9.17 2.96
N PHE A 61 4.09 9.99 2.07
CA PHE A 61 5.23 9.63 1.22
C PHE A 61 6.57 10.21 1.73
N ASP A 62 6.56 10.90 2.88
CA ASP A 62 7.76 11.48 3.46
C ASP A 62 8.54 10.41 4.25
N GLU A 63 9.65 9.95 3.66
CA GLU A 63 10.57 8.99 4.26
C GLU A 63 11.04 9.41 5.66
N HIS A 64 11.30 10.71 5.89
CA HIS A 64 11.79 11.20 7.18
C HIS A 64 10.81 10.94 8.31
N THR A 65 9.51 10.95 8.02
CA THR A 65 8.47 10.61 8.98
C THR A 65 8.61 9.16 9.46
N PHE A 66 8.86 8.22 8.55
CA PHE A 66 9.05 6.81 8.88
C PHE A 66 10.39 6.54 9.58
N VAL A 67 11.48 7.15 9.10
CA VAL A 67 12.80 7.05 9.76
C VAL A 67 12.69 7.51 11.20
N ARG A 68 11.99 8.61 11.47
CA ARG A 68 11.75 9.10 12.82
C ARG A 68 10.94 8.10 13.67
N GLN A 69 9.92 7.44 13.10
CA GLN A 69 9.17 6.40 13.78
C GLN A 69 10.04 5.16 14.11
N MET A 70 11.04 4.86 13.28
CA MET A 70 11.96 3.74 13.45
C MET A 70 13.11 3.99 14.44
N GLN A 71 13.37 5.24 14.85
CA GLN A 71 14.50 5.58 15.74
C GLN A 71 14.47 4.82 17.07
N GLY A 72 13.28 4.48 17.58
CA GLY A 72 13.12 3.71 18.81
C GLY A 72 12.89 2.20 18.63
N VAL A 73 12.85 1.71 17.38
CA VAL A 73 12.54 0.31 17.11
C VAL A 73 13.80 -0.52 17.21
N VAL A 74 13.76 -1.57 18.03
CA VAL A 74 14.83 -2.56 18.18
C VAL A 74 14.35 -3.87 17.58
N GLY A 75 14.89 -4.24 16.43
CA GLY A 75 14.60 -5.51 15.76
C GLY A 75 15.69 -5.87 14.76
N LEU A 76 15.92 -7.17 14.56
CA LEU A 76 16.95 -7.69 13.66
C LEU A 76 16.64 -7.38 12.18
N LEU A 77 15.37 -7.23 11.82
CA LEU A 77 14.93 -6.93 10.46
C LEU A 77 14.55 -5.45 10.26
N ARG A 78 14.98 -4.57 11.18
CA ARG A 78 14.76 -3.12 11.09
C ARG A 78 15.36 -2.52 9.82
N GLN A 79 16.62 -2.84 9.51
CA GLN A 79 17.28 -2.28 8.33
C GLN A 79 16.58 -2.73 7.02
N PRO A 80 16.28 -4.02 6.80
CA PRO A 80 15.46 -4.43 5.65
C PRO A 80 14.10 -3.72 5.57
N ALA A 81 13.43 -3.49 6.70
CA ALA A 81 12.17 -2.77 6.72
C ALA A 81 12.32 -1.29 6.32
N GLU A 82 13.39 -0.64 6.78
CA GLU A 82 13.75 0.73 6.41
C GLU A 82 14.04 0.85 4.91
N GLU A 83 14.79 -0.10 4.34
CA GLU A 83 15.09 -0.15 2.90
C GLU A 83 13.81 -0.31 2.04
N ILE A 84 12.88 -1.17 2.45
CA ILE A 84 11.58 -1.33 1.78
C ILE A 84 10.80 0.00 1.83
N ILE A 85 10.70 0.62 3.01
CA ILE A 85 9.94 1.86 3.18
C ILE A 85 10.56 3.01 2.40
N SER A 86 11.89 3.14 2.42
CA SER A 86 12.63 4.16 1.66
C SER A 86 12.37 4.01 0.16
N CYS A 87 12.47 2.79 -0.38
CA CYS A 87 12.17 2.50 -1.78
C CYS A 87 10.73 2.89 -2.17
N ILE A 88 9.76 2.52 -1.33
CA ILE A 88 8.35 2.85 -1.57
C ILE A 88 8.10 4.36 -1.49
N CYS A 89 8.62 5.04 -0.48
CA CYS A 89 8.47 6.49 -0.31
C CYS A 89 9.08 7.24 -1.49
N GLY A 90 10.28 6.85 -1.93
CA GLY A 90 10.92 7.40 -3.13
C GLY A 90 10.04 7.25 -4.37
N TYR A 91 9.56 6.03 -4.63
CA TYR A 91 8.66 5.77 -5.76
C TYR A 91 7.38 6.59 -5.71
N GLN A 92 6.71 6.63 -4.55
CA GLN A 92 5.45 7.35 -4.38
C GLN A 92 5.64 8.86 -4.48
N LYS A 93 6.74 9.41 -3.94
CA LYS A 93 7.10 10.82 -4.05
C LYS A 93 7.33 11.21 -5.51
N GLU A 94 8.18 10.48 -6.23
CA GLU A 94 8.39 10.72 -7.66
C GLU A 94 7.10 10.62 -8.47
N ARG A 95 6.26 9.63 -8.15
CA ARG A 95 4.96 9.45 -8.81
C ARG A 95 4.03 10.63 -8.52
N ALA A 96 3.95 11.08 -7.27
CA ALA A 96 3.16 12.24 -6.88
C ALA A 96 3.67 13.54 -7.53
N ASP A 97 4.99 13.70 -7.70
CA ASP A 97 5.60 14.85 -8.37
C ASP A 97 5.35 14.85 -9.88
N ARG A 98 5.30 13.67 -10.52
CA ARG A 98 4.94 13.51 -11.95
C ARG A 98 3.46 13.81 -12.20
N PHE A 99 2.60 13.64 -11.21
CA PHE A 99 1.18 13.96 -11.35
C PHE A 99 0.97 15.47 -11.29
N GLN A 100 0.96 16.10 -12.47
CA GLN A 100 0.39 17.41 -12.63
C GLN A 100 -1.09 17.35 -12.24
N PHE A 101 -1.55 18.42 -11.60
CA PHE A 101 -2.88 18.55 -11.03
C PHE A 101 -3.96 17.81 -11.86
N GLY A 102 -4.78 17.01 -11.18
CA GLY A 102 -5.99 16.37 -11.74
C GLY A 102 -5.82 15.22 -12.72
N SER A 103 -4.65 14.55 -12.74
CA SER A 103 -4.39 13.39 -13.62
C SER A 103 -4.42 12.01 -12.93
N ALA A 104 -4.45 11.93 -11.59
CA ALA A 104 -4.55 10.67 -10.85
C ALA A 104 -5.07 10.82 -9.42
N TYR A 105 -5.62 9.72 -8.88
CA TYR A 105 -6.01 9.56 -7.49
C TYR A 105 -4.78 9.31 -6.61
N MET A 106 -4.62 10.04 -5.50
CA MET A 106 -3.57 9.73 -4.52
C MET A 106 -3.81 8.38 -3.84
N ASN A 107 -5.07 7.99 -3.68
CA ASN A 107 -5.45 6.71 -3.15
C ASN A 107 -5.54 5.62 -4.21
N ASP A 108 -4.98 5.77 -5.43
CA ASP A 108 -5.13 4.76 -6.49
C ASP A 108 -4.73 3.34 -6.03
N PRO A 109 -5.25 2.27 -6.66
CA PRO A 109 -5.04 0.88 -6.22
C PRO A 109 -3.57 0.50 -5.96
N ARG A 110 -2.65 0.99 -6.80
CA ARG A 110 -1.21 0.74 -6.62
C ARG A 110 -0.69 1.47 -5.40
N THR A 111 -1.11 2.71 -5.19
CA THR A 111 -0.67 3.49 -4.04
C THR A 111 -1.16 2.85 -2.73
N LEU A 112 -2.41 2.38 -2.64
CA LEU A 112 -2.92 1.71 -1.43
C LEU A 112 -2.17 0.42 -1.11
N LEU A 113 -1.83 -0.36 -2.14
CA LEU A 113 -1.00 -1.55 -1.98
C LEU A 113 0.36 -1.22 -1.35
N LEU A 114 1.01 -0.17 -1.86
CA LEU A 114 2.31 0.26 -1.34
C LEU A 114 2.22 0.79 0.09
N GLU A 115 1.11 1.44 0.45
CA GLU A 115 0.83 1.88 1.82
C GLU A 115 0.67 0.68 2.77
N GLU A 116 -0.03 -0.39 2.37
CA GLU A 116 -0.13 -1.63 3.15
C GLU A 116 1.25 -2.25 3.40
N ILE A 117 2.11 -2.32 2.37
CA ILE A 117 3.45 -2.89 2.51
C ILE A 117 4.30 -2.06 3.48
N LYS A 118 4.22 -0.73 3.44
CA LYS A 118 4.90 0.13 4.42
C LYS A 118 4.40 -0.11 5.83
N GLU A 119 3.08 -0.18 6.01
CA GLU A 119 2.46 -0.45 7.31
C GLU A 119 2.92 -1.80 7.88
N TRP A 120 2.96 -2.84 7.06
CA TRP A 120 3.50 -4.13 7.46
C TRP A 120 5.00 -4.06 7.81
N ALA A 121 5.80 -3.43 6.96
CA ALA A 121 7.24 -3.31 7.18
C ALA A 121 7.52 -2.60 8.52
N MET A 122 6.78 -1.53 8.82
CA MET A 122 6.90 -0.79 10.06
C MET A 122 6.41 -1.57 11.29
N SER A 123 5.24 -2.21 11.21
CA SER A 123 4.58 -2.81 12.37
C SER A 123 5.00 -4.23 12.70
N ARG A 124 5.48 -4.99 11.70
CA ARG A 124 5.80 -6.42 11.85
C ARG A 124 7.26 -6.72 11.56
N LEU A 125 7.79 -6.21 10.45
CA LEU A 125 9.15 -6.54 10.02
C LEU A 125 10.19 -5.80 10.87
N ALA A 126 10.04 -4.49 11.03
CA ALA A 126 11.00 -3.67 11.76
C ALA A 126 11.22 -4.08 13.23
N PRO A 127 10.17 -4.38 14.03
CA PRO A 127 10.34 -4.80 15.43
C PRO A 127 10.65 -6.30 15.59
N ALA A 128 10.80 -7.06 14.50
CA ALA A 128 11.08 -8.50 14.59
C ALA A 128 12.39 -8.76 15.33
N SER A 129 12.31 -9.36 16.52
CA SER A 129 13.48 -9.68 17.35
C SER A 129 14.30 -10.86 16.83
N CYS A 130 13.70 -11.72 16.00
CA CYS A 130 14.33 -12.87 15.35
C CYS A 130 13.57 -13.29 14.10
N THR A 131 14.25 -13.99 13.19
CA THR A 131 13.63 -14.66 12.03
C THR A 131 12.92 -15.91 12.55
N THR A 132 11.61 -15.80 12.77
CA THR A 132 10.76 -16.95 13.12
C THR A 132 10.12 -17.50 11.85
N GLU A 133 9.71 -18.77 11.88
CA GLU A 133 8.91 -19.39 10.82
C GLU A 133 7.66 -18.55 10.47
N SER A 134 7.07 -17.88 11.48
CA SER A 134 5.94 -16.97 11.26
C SER A 134 6.31 -15.77 10.40
N ILE A 135 7.48 -15.15 10.63
CA ILE A 135 7.94 -14.00 9.84
C ILE A 135 8.30 -14.44 8.43
N GLU A 136 8.99 -15.57 8.30
CA GLU A 136 9.34 -16.14 6.98
C GLU A 136 8.08 -16.45 6.16
N ARG A 137 7.06 -17.02 6.79
CA ARG A 137 5.77 -17.28 6.15
C ARG A 137 5.06 -15.99 5.75
N ASP A 138 5.09 -14.96 6.59
CA ASP A 138 4.49 -13.65 6.28
C ASP A 138 5.21 -12.94 5.12
N VAL A 139 6.53 -13.06 5.05
CA VAL A 139 7.33 -12.57 3.91
C VAL A 139 6.98 -13.34 2.64
N GLU A 140 6.86 -14.67 2.71
CA GLU A 140 6.54 -15.50 1.55
C GLU A 140 5.12 -15.23 1.01
N LYS A 141 4.14 -15.06 1.90
CA LYS A 141 2.78 -14.63 1.51
C LYS A 141 2.81 -13.30 0.74
N ARG A 142 3.63 -12.34 1.20
CA ARG A 142 3.78 -11.04 0.53
C ARG A 142 4.51 -11.13 -0.81
N LYS A 143 5.53 -11.98 -0.91
CA LYS A 143 6.18 -12.26 -2.20
C LYS A 143 5.18 -12.85 -3.19
N ASN A 144 4.41 -13.86 -2.78
CA ASN A 144 3.37 -14.47 -3.61
C ASN A 144 2.31 -13.45 -4.05
N TYR A 145 1.86 -12.60 -3.13
CA TYR A 145 0.94 -11.51 -3.42
C TYR A 145 1.49 -10.58 -4.50
N ILE A 146 2.73 -10.08 -4.33
CA ILE A 146 3.39 -9.19 -5.29
C ILE A 146 3.57 -9.87 -6.66
N THR A 147 3.99 -11.13 -6.68
CA THR A 147 4.19 -11.88 -7.94
C THR A 147 2.89 -12.05 -8.72
N GLN A 148 1.77 -12.33 -8.04
CA GLN A 148 0.47 -12.44 -8.70
C GLN A 148 -0.06 -11.10 -9.23
N LEU A 149 0.41 -9.98 -8.70
CA LEU A 149 0.07 -8.64 -9.21
C LEU A 149 0.90 -8.25 -10.43
N GLN A 150 2.08 -8.85 -10.62
CA GLN A 150 2.95 -8.59 -11.77
C GLN A 150 2.45 -9.25 -13.07
N THR A 151 1.43 -10.10 -13.01
CA THR A 151 0.83 -10.71 -14.21
C THR A 151 -0.18 -9.80 -14.92
N ILE A 152 -0.20 -8.50 -14.59
CA ILE A 152 -1.02 -7.44 -15.21
C ILE A 152 -0.11 -6.49 -15.99
#